data_AF-A0A0M2GQC5-F1
#
_entry.id   AF-A0A0M2GQC5-F1
#
_cell.length_a   1.000
_cell.length_b   1.000
_cell.length_c   1.000
_cell.angle_alpha   90.00
_cell.angle_beta   90.00
_cell.angle_gamma   90.00
#
_symmetry.space_group_name_H-M   'P 1'
#
loop_
_entity.id
_entity.type
_entity.pdbx_description
1 polymer ?
#
loop_
_entity_poly.entity_id
_entity_poly.type
_entity_poly.pdbx_seq_one_letter_code
_entity_poly.pdbx_strand_id
1 'polypeptide(L)'
;MPRQYDHQKVLATTVDAWGRTLWLICPDAELRPSSFGRPHPQPRSCPYDALLVIDNGGAVRERPLRNVSLRVTHIDALPNGRFVVQGHSAAGDQNAQIYGMDGRRRRSFVMGRAVEYLMADRRHHVWSAYFDEGVYIDPISAAGLVRWDSGGNHQWEYTPPKGVEYIDTVYAFNVDDGVAWASYYPTFPLLEVRTNGETRLRRTPVVAPAGMAVHGEHITMLGGDRQPDRLHRCLLTEGEALLVEEACLTLPNGAPLKRYASPIGRGRHLYLRGGSPRQWYVMTS
;
A
#
# COMPACT_ATOMS: atom_id res chain seq x y z
N MET A 1 -8.37 9.98 -12.14
CA MET A 1 -9.76 9.48 -12.10
C MET A 1 -10.49 10.17 -13.22
N PRO A 2 -11.24 9.43 -14.06
CA PRO A 2 -12.01 10.03 -15.14
C PRO A 2 -13.01 11.07 -14.63
N ARG A 3 -13.15 12.19 -15.35
CA ARG A 3 -13.99 13.34 -14.95
C ARG A 3 -15.46 12.96 -14.70
N GLN A 4 -15.97 11.93 -15.38
CA GLN A 4 -17.36 11.47 -15.23
C GLN A 4 -17.70 11.01 -13.79
N TYR A 5 -16.70 10.67 -12.97
CA TYR A 5 -16.91 10.30 -11.56
C TYR A 5 -16.61 11.46 -10.60
N ASP A 6 -16.52 12.70 -11.07
CA ASP A 6 -16.15 13.83 -10.20
C ASP A 6 -17.17 14.15 -9.09
N HIS A 7 -18.38 13.61 -9.16
CA HIS A 7 -19.38 13.73 -8.09
C HIS A 7 -19.32 12.53 -7.12
N GLN A 8 -18.60 11.47 -7.46
CA GLN A 8 -18.55 10.22 -6.71
C GLN A 8 -17.55 10.29 -5.55
N LYS A 9 -17.85 9.52 -4.51
CA LYS A 9 -16.98 9.33 -3.34
C LYS A 9 -16.11 8.09 -3.52
N VAL A 10 -14.80 8.25 -3.33
CA VAL A 10 -13.80 7.19 -3.45
C VAL A 10 -13.58 6.55 -2.09
N LEU A 11 -13.97 5.28 -1.93
CA LEU A 11 -13.74 4.51 -0.71
C LEU A 11 -12.26 4.18 -0.53
N ALA A 12 -11.62 3.69 -1.59
CA ALA A 12 -10.19 3.34 -1.60
C ALA A 12 -9.60 3.56 -2.99
N THR A 13 -8.30 3.84 -3.04
CA THR A 13 -7.55 4.00 -4.30
C THR A 13 -6.12 3.52 -4.15
N THR A 14 -5.56 2.98 -5.22
CA THR A 14 -4.16 2.53 -5.29
C THR A 14 -3.63 2.65 -6.72
N VAL A 15 -2.33 2.43 -6.88
CA VAL A 15 -1.72 2.03 -8.14
C VAL A 15 -1.23 0.59 -8.00
N ASP A 16 -1.71 -0.28 -8.89
CA ASP A 16 -1.42 -1.72 -8.83
C ASP A 16 -0.05 -2.09 -9.42
N ALA A 17 0.31 -3.37 -9.35
CA ALA A 17 1.58 -3.89 -9.88
C ALA A 17 1.75 -3.77 -11.40
N TRP A 18 0.70 -3.41 -12.15
CA TRP A 18 0.76 -3.13 -13.58
C TRP A 18 0.83 -1.63 -13.89
N GLY A 19 0.92 -0.78 -12.86
CA GLY A 19 0.91 0.68 -13.02
C GLY A 19 -0.49 1.26 -13.33
N ARG A 20 -1.55 0.47 -13.15
CA ARG A 20 -2.93 0.93 -13.37
C ARG A 20 -3.42 1.61 -12.11
N THR A 21 -4.18 2.69 -12.29
CA THR A 21 -4.82 3.35 -11.15
C THR A 21 -6.19 2.78 -10.90
N LEU A 22 -6.47 2.46 -9.64
CA LEU A 22 -7.74 1.88 -9.20
C LEU A 22 -8.47 2.88 -8.30
N TRP A 23 -9.78 3.04 -8.51
CA TRP A 23 -10.69 3.73 -7.59
C TRP A 23 -11.89 2.84 -7.30
N LEU A 24 -12.05 2.46 -6.04
CA LEU A 24 -13.27 1.83 -5.56
C LEU A 24 -14.25 2.93 -5.14
N ILE A 25 -15.38 3.03 -5.84
CA ILE A 25 -16.43 4.00 -5.54
C ILE A 25 -17.70 3.30 -5.10
N CYS A 26 -18.48 3.97 -4.27
CA CYS A 26 -19.77 3.49 -3.81
C CYS A 26 -20.78 4.64 -3.98
N PRO A 27 -21.74 4.53 -4.90
CA PRO A 27 -22.62 5.64 -5.26
C PRO A 27 -23.44 6.22 -4.11
N ASP A 28 -23.77 5.40 -3.12
CA ASP A 28 -24.54 5.81 -1.94
C ASP A 28 -23.65 6.26 -0.77
N ALA A 29 -22.32 6.30 -0.93
CA ALA A 29 -21.42 6.62 0.17
C ALA A 29 -21.53 8.07 0.62
N GLU A 30 -21.51 8.25 1.94
CA GLU A 30 -21.58 9.55 2.60
C GLU A 30 -20.29 9.86 3.33
N LEU A 31 -19.96 11.14 3.45
CA LEU A 31 -18.86 11.55 4.32
C LEU A 31 -19.28 11.40 5.77
N ARG A 32 -18.58 10.54 6.51
CA ARG A 32 -18.76 10.39 7.95
C ARG A 32 -17.68 11.19 8.67
N PRO A 33 -18.04 11.94 9.72
CA PRO A 33 -17.05 12.62 10.54
C PRO A 33 -16.13 11.59 11.18
N SER A 34 -14.86 11.96 11.32
CA SER A 34 -13.86 11.17 12.03
C SER A 34 -13.47 11.92 13.29
N SER A 35 -13.36 11.22 14.42
CA SER A 35 -12.85 11.81 15.67
C SER A 35 -11.43 12.35 15.52
N PHE A 36 -10.66 11.75 14.61
CA PHE A 36 -9.31 12.18 14.23
C PHE A 36 -9.21 12.30 12.71
N GLY A 37 -8.70 13.43 12.22
CA GLY A 37 -8.44 13.65 10.79
C GLY A 37 -9.64 14.09 9.96
N ARG A 38 -9.60 13.81 8.66
CA ARG A 38 -10.63 14.26 7.70
C ARG A 38 -11.82 13.30 7.68
N PRO A 39 -13.03 13.80 7.36
CA PRO A 39 -14.16 12.93 7.05
C PRO A 39 -13.79 11.94 5.95
N HIS A 40 -14.18 10.68 6.12
CA HIS A 40 -13.94 9.62 5.14
C HIS A 40 -15.28 9.13 4.59
N PRO A 41 -15.31 8.72 3.31
CA PRO A 41 -16.53 8.21 2.70
C PRO A 41 -16.85 6.81 3.22
N GLN A 42 -18.10 6.60 3.58
CA GLN A 42 -18.60 5.33 4.09
C GLN A 42 -19.93 4.97 3.41
N PRO A 43 -20.11 3.71 2.97
CA PRO A 43 -21.39 3.20 2.50
C PRO A 43 -22.50 3.36 3.54
N ARG A 44 -23.74 3.59 3.10
CA ARG A 44 -24.91 3.73 3.98
C ARG A 44 -25.34 2.41 4.60
N SER A 45 -25.18 1.31 3.86
CA SER A 45 -25.53 -0.04 4.32
C SER A 45 -24.37 -1.01 4.12
N CYS A 46 -24.44 -2.15 4.83
CA CYS A 46 -23.53 -3.27 4.66
C CYS A 46 -24.35 -4.57 4.66
N PRO A 47 -24.22 -5.46 3.65
CA PRO A 47 -23.36 -5.33 2.48
C PRO A 47 -23.84 -4.25 1.50
N TYR A 48 -22.98 -3.88 0.55
CA TYR A 48 -23.27 -2.91 -0.52
C TYR A 48 -22.61 -3.34 -1.83
N ASP A 49 -23.05 -2.75 -2.93
CA ASP A 49 -22.40 -2.90 -4.23
C ASP A 49 -21.49 -1.70 -4.49
N ALA A 50 -20.30 -1.97 -5.03
CA ALA A 50 -19.32 -0.96 -5.38
C ALA A 50 -19.00 -1.01 -6.88
N LEU A 51 -18.44 0.07 -7.39
CA LEU A 51 -17.89 0.13 -8.74
C LEU A 51 -16.39 0.34 -8.63
N LEU A 52 -15.62 -0.54 -9.25
CA LEU A 52 -14.19 -0.37 -9.40
C LEU A 52 -13.89 0.24 -10.77
N VAL A 53 -13.31 1.42 -10.76
CA VAL A 53 -12.84 2.13 -11.95
C VAL A 53 -11.33 1.92 -12.07
N ILE A 54 -10.90 1.39 -13.21
CA ILE A 54 -9.51 1.05 -13.51
C ILE A 54 -9.08 1.92 -14.69
N ASP A 55 -8.04 2.72 -14.51
CA ASP A 55 -7.44 3.51 -15.58
C ASP A 55 -6.04 2.98 -15.91
N ASN A 56 -5.85 2.65 -17.18
CA ASN A 56 -4.57 2.21 -17.74
C ASN A 56 -4.15 3.19 -18.83
N GLY A 57 -3.46 4.27 -18.46
CA GLY A 57 -2.97 5.27 -19.40
C GLY A 57 -4.07 5.93 -20.24
N GLY A 58 -5.25 6.17 -19.66
CA GLY A 58 -6.43 6.74 -20.34
C GLY A 58 -7.45 5.71 -20.80
N ALA A 59 -7.10 4.42 -20.87
CA ALA A 59 -8.04 3.34 -21.14
C ALA A 59 -8.80 2.96 -19.85
N VAL A 60 -10.03 3.47 -19.72
CA VAL A 60 -10.87 3.26 -18.55
C VAL A 60 -11.69 1.98 -18.67
N ARG A 61 -11.71 1.18 -17.61
CA ARG A 61 -12.60 0.02 -17.46
C ARG A 61 -13.34 0.08 -16.14
N GLU A 62 -14.61 -0.26 -16.20
CA GLU A 62 -15.48 -0.38 -15.04
C GLU A 62 -15.69 -1.84 -14.64
N ARG A 63 -15.81 -2.07 -13.34
CA ARG A 63 -16.08 -3.40 -12.80
C ARG A 63 -16.96 -3.31 -11.55
N PRO A 64 -18.22 -3.74 -11.62
CA PRO A 64 -19.06 -3.86 -10.44
C PRO A 64 -18.48 -4.91 -9.48
N LEU A 65 -18.41 -4.59 -8.19
CA LEU A 65 -18.16 -5.55 -7.12
C LEU A 65 -19.46 -5.72 -6.33
N ARG A 66 -19.91 -6.96 -6.15
CA ARG A 66 -21.21 -7.27 -5.53
C ARG A 66 -21.04 -7.74 -4.10
N ASN A 67 -21.96 -7.33 -3.22
CA ASN A 67 -22.02 -7.77 -1.82
C ASN A 67 -20.71 -7.52 -1.04
N VAL A 68 -20.10 -6.35 -1.23
CA VAL A 68 -18.98 -5.89 -0.41
C VAL A 68 -19.46 -5.73 1.02
N SER A 69 -18.84 -6.47 1.93
CA SER A 69 -19.24 -6.48 3.35
C SER A 69 -18.16 -5.92 4.28
N LEU A 70 -17.31 -5.03 3.75
CA LEU A 70 -16.23 -4.35 4.45
C LEU A 70 -16.35 -2.83 4.27
N ARG A 71 -16.02 -2.07 5.30
CA ARG A 71 -15.64 -0.66 5.14
C ARG A 71 -14.22 -0.63 4.58
N VAL A 72 -14.12 -0.66 3.26
CA VAL A 72 -12.85 -0.86 2.55
C VAL A 72 -11.90 0.33 2.80
N THR A 73 -10.67 0.01 3.18
CA THR A 73 -9.56 0.96 3.35
C THR A 73 -8.48 0.72 2.31
N HIS A 74 -8.26 -0.53 1.91
CA HIS A 74 -7.26 -0.91 0.91
C HIS A 74 -7.84 -1.80 -0.18
N ILE A 75 -7.26 -1.70 -1.36
CA ILE A 75 -7.56 -2.53 -2.52
C ILE A 75 -6.28 -2.74 -3.33
N ASP A 76 -6.16 -3.91 -3.95
CA ASP A 76 -5.17 -4.13 -5.01
C ASP A 76 -5.63 -5.16 -6.03
N ALA A 77 -5.04 -5.10 -7.23
CA ALA A 77 -5.27 -6.07 -8.29
C ALA A 77 -4.45 -7.35 -8.09
N LEU A 78 -5.07 -8.47 -8.38
CA LEU A 78 -4.45 -9.78 -8.43
C LEU A 78 -4.39 -10.27 -9.89
N PRO A 79 -3.52 -11.25 -10.21
CA PRO A 79 -3.49 -11.83 -11.54
C PRO A 79 -4.84 -12.45 -11.93
N ASN A 80 -5.04 -12.61 -13.25
CA ASN A 80 -6.28 -13.11 -13.86
C ASN A 80 -7.50 -12.21 -13.59
N GLY A 81 -7.25 -10.90 -13.43
CA GLY A 81 -8.30 -9.90 -13.26
C GLY A 81 -9.06 -10.02 -11.94
N ARG A 82 -8.49 -10.66 -10.92
CA ARG A 82 -9.05 -10.72 -9.56
C ARG A 82 -8.62 -9.50 -8.75
N PHE A 83 -9.17 -9.35 -7.55
CA PHE A 83 -8.78 -8.29 -6.61
C PHE A 83 -8.78 -8.78 -5.19
N VAL A 84 -7.98 -8.12 -4.36
CA VAL A 84 -8.07 -8.19 -2.91
C VAL A 84 -8.56 -6.84 -2.39
N VAL A 85 -9.49 -6.86 -1.45
CA VAL A 85 -9.90 -5.69 -0.69
C VAL A 85 -9.72 -5.98 0.79
N GLN A 86 -9.30 -4.98 1.54
CA GLN A 86 -9.15 -5.03 3.00
C GLN A 86 -9.85 -3.84 3.61
N GLY A 87 -10.41 -4.03 4.80
CA GLY A 87 -11.14 -2.99 5.51
C GLY A 87 -11.85 -3.52 6.75
N HIS A 88 -12.62 -2.67 7.41
CA HIS A 88 -13.26 -3.04 8.67
C HIS A 88 -14.57 -3.80 8.43
N SER A 89 -14.70 -4.97 9.04
CA SER A 89 -15.96 -5.72 9.08
C SER A 89 -16.77 -5.30 10.32
N ALA A 90 -18.09 -5.14 10.14
CA ALA A 90 -19.01 -4.92 11.26
C ALA A 90 -19.49 -6.23 11.90
N ALA A 91 -19.28 -7.38 11.24
CA ALA A 91 -19.92 -8.66 11.56
C ALA A 91 -18.93 -9.76 12.01
N GLY A 92 -17.66 -9.41 12.27
CA GLY A 92 -16.62 -10.35 12.71
C GLY A 92 -15.21 -9.96 12.22
N ASP A 93 -14.21 -10.79 12.51
CA ASP A 93 -12.79 -10.46 12.32
C ASP A 93 -12.29 -10.62 10.87
N GLN A 94 -13.08 -11.21 9.98
CA GLN A 94 -12.72 -11.34 8.57
C GLN A 94 -12.72 -9.97 7.89
N ASN A 95 -11.53 -9.43 7.71
CA ASN A 95 -11.30 -8.06 7.29
C ASN A 95 -10.65 -7.96 5.90
N ALA A 96 -10.49 -9.08 5.19
CA ALA A 96 -10.05 -9.13 3.80
C ALA A 96 -10.96 -10.02 2.94
N GLN A 97 -11.11 -9.65 1.67
CA GLN A 97 -11.93 -10.36 0.69
C GLN A 97 -11.26 -10.43 -0.66
N ILE A 98 -11.39 -11.58 -1.33
CA ILE A 98 -10.93 -11.77 -2.72
C ILE A 98 -12.13 -11.79 -3.65
N TYR A 99 -12.05 -11.01 -4.73
CA TYR A 99 -13.06 -10.90 -5.77
C TYR A 99 -12.59 -11.54 -7.07
N GLY A 100 -13.51 -12.25 -7.73
CA GLY A 100 -13.33 -12.80 -9.05
C GLY A 100 -13.38 -11.74 -10.15
N MET A 101 -13.03 -12.13 -11.37
CA MET A 101 -13.12 -11.22 -12.52
C MET A 101 -14.56 -10.78 -12.84
N ASP A 102 -15.54 -11.58 -12.42
CA ASP A 102 -16.98 -11.33 -12.52
C ASP A 102 -17.55 -10.44 -11.41
N GLY A 103 -16.69 -9.89 -10.55
CA GLY A 103 -17.12 -8.99 -9.47
C GLY A 103 -17.78 -9.69 -8.29
N ARG A 104 -17.74 -11.02 -8.22
CA ARG A 104 -18.28 -11.78 -7.09
C ARG A 104 -17.19 -12.16 -6.10
N ARG A 105 -17.50 -12.06 -4.81
CA ARG A 105 -16.61 -12.50 -3.73
C ARG A 105 -16.36 -14.01 -3.84
N ARG A 106 -15.08 -14.40 -3.77
CA ARG A 106 -14.60 -15.80 -3.80
C ARG A 106 -14.16 -16.29 -2.42
N ARG A 107 -13.60 -15.39 -1.60
CA ARG A 107 -13.14 -15.72 -0.25
C ARG A 107 -13.24 -14.50 0.66
N SER A 108 -13.48 -14.76 1.94
CA SER A 108 -13.23 -13.83 3.05
C SER A 108 -12.22 -14.49 4.00
N PHE A 109 -11.32 -13.71 4.58
CA PHE A 109 -10.29 -14.20 5.50
C PHE A 109 -9.83 -13.10 6.46
N VAL A 110 -9.07 -13.48 7.49
CA VAL A 110 -8.48 -12.56 8.47
C VAL A 110 -7.08 -12.21 7.99
N MET A 111 -6.77 -10.92 7.90
CA MET A 111 -5.47 -10.36 7.50
C MET A 111 -4.81 -9.59 8.65
N GLY A 112 -5.29 -9.73 9.88
CA GLY A 112 -4.77 -9.00 11.05
C GLY A 112 -5.31 -7.57 11.16
N ARG A 113 -4.89 -6.80 12.17
CA ARG A 113 -5.38 -5.44 12.48
C ARG A 113 -4.34 -4.38 12.13
N ALA A 114 -4.77 -3.13 11.94
CA ALA A 114 -3.87 -2.01 11.65
C ALA A 114 -2.94 -2.28 10.44
N VAL A 115 -3.54 -2.76 9.35
CA VAL A 115 -2.89 -2.88 8.05
C VAL A 115 -2.56 -1.47 7.55
N GLU A 116 -1.27 -1.17 7.40
CA GLU A 116 -0.75 0.09 6.85
C GLU A 116 -0.59 0.00 5.32
N TYR A 117 -0.12 -1.16 4.83
CA TYR A 117 0.02 -1.42 3.40
C TYR A 117 -0.61 -2.75 3.02
N LEU A 118 -1.30 -2.76 1.88
CA LEU A 118 -1.75 -3.96 1.17
C LEU A 118 -1.29 -3.86 -0.27
N MET A 119 -0.37 -4.74 -0.68
CA MET A 119 0.24 -4.70 -2.00
C MET A 119 0.41 -6.10 -2.57
N ALA A 120 -0.17 -6.36 -3.74
CA ALA A 120 0.01 -7.58 -4.51
C ALA A 120 1.07 -7.39 -5.60
N ASP A 121 1.70 -8.48 -6.01
CA ASP A 121 2.58 -8.53 -7.19
C ASP A 121 1.92 -9.27 -8.36
N ARG A 122 2.61 -9.34 -9.51
CA ARG A 122 2.08 -10.02 -10.71
C ARG A 122 2.25 -11.54 -10.62
N ARG A 123 2.92 -12.06 -9.59
CA ARG A 123 3.29 -13.46 -9.38
C ARG A 123 2.46 -14.15 -8.30
N HIS A 124 1.24 -13.66 -8.08
CA HIS A 124 0.27 -14.23 -7.14
C HIS A 124 0.67 -14.12 -5.66
N HIS A 125 1.58 -13.20 -5.30
CA HIS A 125 1.85 -12.86 -3.91
C HIS A 125 1.07 -11.62 -3.49
N VAL A 126 0.63 -11.62 -2.24
CA VAL A 126 0.02 -10.47 -1.58
C VAL A 126 0.81 -10.20 -0.32
N TRP A 127 1.14 -8.95 -0.06
CA TRP A 127 1.87 -8.51 1.11
C TRP A 127 0.99 -7.59 1.96
N SER A 128 1.01 -7.82 3.26
CA SER A 128 0.45 -6.89 4.24
C SER A 128 1.54 -6.44 5.20
N ALA A 129 1.63 -5.13 5.41
CA ALA A 129 2.49 -4.51 6.39
C ALA A 129 1.65 -3.76 7.42
N TYR A 130 2.11 -3.72 8.66
CA TYR A 130 1.32 -3.27 9.80
C TYR A 130 1.97 -2.08 10.52
N PHE A 131 1.15 -1.40 11.32
CA PHE A 131 1.60 -0.40 12.30
C PHE A 131 1.35 -0.86 13.74
N ASP A 132 1.93 -0.12 14.68
CA ASP A 132 2.06 -0.46 16.10
C ASP A 132 0.80 -1.01 16.77
N GLU A 133 -0.36 -0.35 16.57
CA GLU A 133 -1.64 -0.77 17.16
C GLU A 133 -1.98 -2.23 16.83
N GLY A 134 -1.62 -2.71 15.63
CA GLY A 134 -1.83 -4.09 15.21
C GLY A 134 -0.76 -5.00 15.77
N VAL A 135 0.50 -4.60 15.62
CA VAL A 135 1.66 -5.38 16.08
C VAL A 135 1.55 -5.75 17.55
N TYR A 136 1.03 -4.85 18.39
CA TYR A 136 0.93 -5.09 19.83
C TYR A 136 -0.25 -5.96 20.28
N ILE A 137 -1.29 -6.14 19.45
CA ILE A 137 -2.55 -6.74 19.92
C ILE A 137 -3.05 -7.90 19.06
N ASP A 138 -2.55 -8.07 17.83
CA ASP A 138 -3.08 -9.03 16.87
C ASP A 138 -2.00 -10.03 16.45
N PRO A 139 -2.23 -11.36 16.61
CA PRO A 139 -1.21 -12.38 16.35
C PRO A 139 -0.67 -12.41 14.91
N ILE A 140 -1.48 -12.08 13.91
CA ILE A 140 -1.03 -12.02 12.51
C ILE A 140 -0.17 -10.76 12.32
N SER A 141 -0.62 -9.66 12.90
CA SER A 141 0.02 -8.36 12.75
C SER A 141 1.31 -8.24 13.55
N ALA A 142 1.50 -9.06 14.59
CA ALA A 142 2.70 -9.09 15.44
C ALA A 142 4.00 -9.32 14.67
N ALA A 143 3.94 -9.94 13.49
CA ALA A 143 5.11 -10.07 12.60
C ALA A 143 5.50 -8.76 11.91
N GLY A 144 4.60 -7.78 11.84
CA GLY A 144 4.76 -6.48 11.19
C GLY A 144 4.82 -6.52 9.65
N LEU A 145 5.21 -7.64 9.05
CA LEU A 145 5.15 -7.90 7.61
C LEU A 145 4.80 -9.36 7.34
N VAL A 146 3.76 -9.58 6.52
CA VAL A 146 3.22 -10.90 6.21
C VAL A 146 3.02 -11.04 4.71
N ARG A 147 3.27 -12.25 4.19
CA ARG A 147 3.01 -12.63 2.81
C ARG A 147 1.94 -13.71 2.73
N TRP A 148 1.04 -13.52 1.79
CA TRP A 148 -0.05 -14.40 1.44
C TRP A 148 0.08 -14.83 -0.03
N ASP A 149 -0.63 -15.88 -0.39
CA ASP A 149 -0.93 -16.12 -1.80
C ASP A 149 -2.16 -15.32 -2.27
N SER A 150 -2.36 -15.26 -3.58
CA SER A 150 -3.55 -14.64 -4.21
C SER A 150 -4.87 -15.38 -3.96
N GLY A 151 -4.82 -16.48 -3.20
CA GLY A 151 -5.97 -17.19 -2.66
C GLY A 151 -6.31 -16.74 -1.25
N GLY A 152 -5.48 -15.94 -0.58
CA GLY A 152 -5.67 -15.50 0.81
C GLY A 152 -5.16 -16.50 1.85
N ASN A 153 -4.28 -17.43 1.47
CA ASN A 153 -3.60 -18.29 2.43
C ASN A 153 -2.31 -17.63 2.92
N HIS A 154 -2.06 -17.74 4.23
CA HIS A 154 -0.81 -17.33 4.84
C HIS A 154 0.36 -18.18 4.29
N GLN A 155 1.47 -17.55 3.90
CA GLN A 155 2.62 -18.23 3.27
C GLN A 155 3.93 -17.96 4.01
N TRP A 156 4.07 -16.79 4.63
CA TRP A 156 5.30 -16.39 5.34
C TRP A 156 5.01 -15.18 6.22
N GLU A 157 5.70 -15.08 7.36
CA GLU A 157 5.68 -13.92 8.25
C GLU A 157 7.12 -13.57 8.65
N TYR A 158 7.38 -12.28 8.88
CA TYR A 158 8.71 -11.83 9.27
C TYR A 158 9.04 -12.29 10.69
N THR A 159 10.23 -12.87 10.85
CA THR A 159 10.84 -13.15 12.14
C THR A 159 12.17 -12.41 12.20
N PRO A 160 12.36 -11.46 13.14
CA PRO A 160 13.61 -10.70 13.23
C PRO A 160 14.77 -11.64 13.59
N PRO A 161 15.94 -11.52 12.92
CA PRO A 161 17.14 -12.21 13.35
C PRO A 161 17.55 -11.84 14.78
N LYS A 162 18.31 -12.72 15.44
CA LYS A 162 18.80 -12.44 16.81
C LYS A 162 19.57 -11.11 16.85
N GLY A 163 19.19 -10.23 17.77
CA GLY A 163 19.82 -8.91 17.95
C GLY A 163 19.31 -7.83 16.98
N VAL A 164 18.31 -8.15 16.16
CA VAL A 164 17.58 -7.19 15.34
C VAL A 164 16.23 -6.92 16.00
N GLU A 165 15.85 -5.64 16.04
CA GLU A 165 14.54 -5.23 16.54
C GLU A 165 13.41 -5.75 15.65
N TYR A 166 12.28 -6.10 16.29
CA TYR A 166 11.05 -6.45 15.58
C TYR A 166 10.49 -5.24 14.82
N ILE A 167 9.57 -5.51 13.90
CA ILE A 167 8.84 -4.45 13.20
C ILE A 167 7.72 -3.96 14.13
N ASP A 168 7.83 -2.73 14.61
CA ASP A 168 6.73 -2.05 15.29
C ASP A 168 5.81 -1.38 14.26
N THR A 169 6.39 -0.60 13.33
CA THR A 169 5.61 0.08 12.30
C THR A 169 6.39 0.15 11.00
N VAL A 170 5.76 -0.25 9.89
CA VAL A 170 6.32 -0.05 8.55
C VAL A 170 6.02 1.36 8.06
N TYR A 171 7.06 2.15 7.83
CA TYR A 171 6.98 3.56 7.44
C TYR A 171 6.93 3.76 5.92
N ALA A 172 7.70 2.96 5.19
CA ALA A 172 7.70 2.96 3.74
C ALA A 172 7.75 1.53 3.21
N PHE A 173 7.02 1.28 2.13
CA PHE A 173 6.88 -0.04 1.54
C PHE A 173 6.95 0.00 0.02
N ASN A 174 7.59 -1.00 -0.57
CA ASN A 174 7.68 -1.18 -2.02
C ASN A 174 7.57 -2.66 -2.37
N VAL A 175 6.77 -2.98 -3.38
CA VAL A 175 6.63 -4.35 -3.90
C VAL A 175 6.86 -4.37 -5.40
N ASP A 176 7.71 -5.30 -5.85
CA ASP A 176 7.84 -5.74 -7.23
C ASP A 176 7.75 -7.27 -7.30
N ASP A 177 7.80 -7.83 -8.50
CA ASP A 177 7.69 -9.26 -8.72
C ASP A 177 8.81 -10.02 -8.00
N GLY A 178 8.45 -10.80 -6.98
CA GLY A 178 9.39 -11.63 -6.25
C GLY A 178 10.14 -10.94 -5.11
N VAL A 179 9.88 -9.66 -4.83
CA VAL A 179 10.56 -8.92 -3.75
C VAL A 179 9.69 -7.82 -3.13
N ALA A 180 9.74 -7.73 -1.81
CA ALA A 180 9.22 -6.61 -1.05
C ALA A 180 10.36 -5.89 -0.30
N TRP A 181 10.23 -4.58 -0.15
CA TRP A 181 11.14 -3.74 0.61
C TRP A 181 10.37 -2.97 1.66
N ALA A 182 10.89 -2.90 2.88
CA ALA A 182 10.29 -2.18 3.99
C ALA A 182 11.34 -1.36 4.74
N SER A 183 10.97 -0.15 5.16
CA SER A 183 11.69 0.61 6.18
C SER A 183 10.79 0.70 7.40
N TYR A 184 11.30 0.32 8.58
CA TYR A 184 10.45 0.14 9.76
C TYR A 184 11.04 0.67 11.07
N TYR A 185 10.20 1.20 11.96
CA TYR A 185 10.54 1.58 13.33
C TYR A 185 10.75 0.31 14.19
N PRO A 186 11.73 0.25 15.13
CA PRO A 186 12.38 1.37 15.82
C PRO A 186 13.68 1.91 15.22
N THR A 187 14.39 1.14 14.41
CA THR A 187 15.75 1.50 13.98
C THR A 187 15.85 1.95 12.53
N PHE A 188 14.73 1.92 11.80
CA PHE A 188 14.63 2.27 10.37
C PHE A 188 15.63 1.53 9.48
N PRO A 189 15.85 0.21 9.61
CA PRO A 189 16.68 -0.50 8.63
C PRO A 189 15.90 -0.64 7.32
N LEU A 190 16.63 -0.84 6.23
CA LEU A 190 16.04 -1.26 4.96
C LEU A 190 16.02 -2.80 4.92
N LEU A 191 14.82 -3.36 5.03
CA LEU A 191 14.56 -4.78 4.87
C LEU A 191 14.22 -5.09 3.42
N GLU A 192 14.94 -6.04 2.84
CA GLU A 192 14.63 -6.73 1.58
C GLU A 192 14.08 -8.11 1.91
N VAL A 193 12.94 -8.49 1.32
CA VAL A 193 12.33 -9.82 1.48
C VAL A 193 12.02 -10.41 0.12
N ARG A 194 12.62 -11.55 -0.19
CA ARG A 194 12.36 -12.32 -1.40
C ARG A 194 11.20 -13.29 -1.19
N THR A 195 10.50 -13.65 -2.26
CA THR A 195 9.34 -14.57 -2.18
C THR A 195 9.69 -16.01 -1.83
N ASN A 196 10.97 -16.38 -1.82
CA ASN A 196 11.47 -17.63 -1.27
C ASN A 196 11.68 -17.57 0.27
N GLY A 197 11.46 -16.41 0.90
CA GLY A 197 11.65 -16.18 2.33
C GLY A 197 13.02 -15.65 2.73
N GLU A 198 13.96 -15.49 1.78
CA GLU A 198 15.26 -14.89 2.07
C GLU A 198 15.10 -13.41 2.44
N THR A 199 15.75 -13.01 3.53
CA THR A 199 15.74 -11.63 4.01
C THR A 199 17.14 -11.04 4.01
N ARG A 200 17.24 -9.73 3.76
CA ARG A 200 18.47 -8.97 3.93
C ARG A 200 18.18 -7.63 4.57
N LEU A 201 18.94 -7.29 5.60
CA LEU A 201 18.84 -6.02 6.30
C LEU A 201 20.03 -5.15 5.94
N ARG A 202 19.75 -3.88 5.66
CA ARG A 202 20.75 -2.86 5.37
C ARG A 202 20.54 -1.66 6.28
N ARG A 203 21.63 -1.05 6.73
CA ARG A 203 21.55 0.28 7.34
C ARG A 203 21.15 1.30 6.28
N THR A 204 20.42 2.33 6.67
CA THR A 204 20.07 3.45 5.79
C THR A 204 20.33 4.77 6.53
N PRO A 205 20.80 5.82 5.83
CA PRO A 205 20.96 7.14 6.40
C PRO A 205 19.62 7.88 6.57
N VAL A 206 18.54 7.34 6.01
CA VAL A 206 17.21 7.99 6.02
C VAL A 206 16.36 7.41 7.14
N VAL A 207 16.08 8.25 8.14
CA VAL A 207 15.23 7.91 9.29
C VAL A 207 13.79 8.28 8.96
N ALA A 208 12.86 7.33 9.13
CA ALA A 208 11.42 7.50 8.88
C ALA A 208 11.06 8.00 7.46
N PRO A 209 11.52 7.34 6.38
CA PRO A 209 11.08 7.67 5.02
C PRO A 209 9.57 7.44 4.89
N ALA A 210 8.90 8.27 4.10
CA ALA A 210 7.48 8.15 3.79
C ALA A 210 7.21 7.21 2.60
N GLY A 211 8.19 7.01 1.70
CA GLY A 211 8.03 6.16 0.53
C GLY A 211 9.35 5.79 -0.10
N MET A 212 9.36 4.76 -0.95
CA MET A 212 10.57 4.34 -1.65
C MET A 212 10.31 3.72 -3.03
N ALA A 213 11.27 3.88 -3.94
CA ALA A 213 11.37 3.22 -5.23
C ALA A 213 12.73 2.52 -5.36
N VAL A 214 12.77 1.31 -5.92
CA VAL A 214 13.98 0.50 -6.06
C VAL A 214 14.19 0.13 -7.53
N HIS A 215 15.38 0.39 -8.06
CA HIS A 215 15.73 0.06 -9.43
C HIS A 215 17.19 -0.40 -9.53
N GLY A 216 17.38 -1.69 -9.82
CA GLY A 216 18.71 -2.31 -9.83
C GLY A 216 19.39 -2.16 -8.47
N GLU A 217 20.58 -1.58 -8.46
CA GLU A 217 21.36 -1.31 -7.23
C GLU A 217 21.02 0.05 -6.59
N HIS A 218 20.00 0.76 -7.08
CA HIS A 218 19.63 2.06 -6.53
C HIS A 218 18.30 1.99 -5.79
N ILE A 219 18.21 2.77 -4.71
CA ILE A 219 16.96 3.06 -4.00
C ILE A 219 16.79 4.58 -3.91
N THR A 220 15.59 5.05 -4.19
CA THR A 220 15.20 6.44 -3.94
C THR A 220 14.18 6.45 -2.81
N MET A 221 14.50 7.13 -1.70
CA MET A 221 13.61 7.31 -0.55
C MET A 221 13.06 8.75 -0.54
N LEU A 222 11.77 8.89 -0.26
CA LEU A 222 11.09 10.17 -0.09
C LEU A 222 10.79 10.40 1.38
N GLY A 223 10.99 11.63 1.84
CA GLY A 223 10.78 12.03 3.23
C GLY A 223 12.00 11.73 4.09
N GLY A 224 11.78 11.76 5.40
CA GLY A 224 12.80 11.49 6.41
C GLY A 224 13.09 12.71 7.27
N ASP A 225 13.33 12.47 8.57
CA ASP A 225 13.63 13.52 9.57
C ASP A 225 12.77 14.79 9.47
N ARG A 226 11.43 14.61 9.41
CA ARG A 226 10.45 15.70 9.27
C ARG A 226 10.60 16.58 8.01
N GLN A 227 11.29 16.11 6.98
CA GLN A 227 11.44 16.77 5.67
C GLN A 227 10.63 16.01 4.61
N PRO A 228 9.31 16.27 4.49
CA PRO A 228 8.41 15.44 3.69
C PRO A 228 8.67 15.49 2.16
N ASP A 229 9.42 16.47 1.68
CA ASP A 229 9.75 16.67 0.27
C ASP A 229 11.19 16.29 -0.10
N ARG A 230 11.99 15.80 0.85
CA ARG A 230 13.37 15.39 0.59
C ARG A 230 13.41 14.06 -0.16
N LEU A 231 14.20 14.00 -1.21
CA LEU A 231 14.56 12.77 -1.90
C LEU A 231 16.00 12.40 -1.58
N HIS A 232 16.22 11.13 -1.31
CA HIS A 232 17.53 10.55 -1.08
C HIS A 232 17.74 9.42 -2.08
N ARG A 233 18.65 9.59 -3.04
CA ARG A 233 19.07 8.50 -3.91
C ARG A 233 20.28 7.82 -3.27
N CYS A 234 20.17 6.52 -3.02
CA CYS A 234 21.21 5.72 -2.42
C CYS A 234 21.62 4.54 -3.32
N LEU A 235 22.90 4.16 -3.24
CA LEU A 235 23.43 2.92 -3.80
C LEU A 235 23.35 1.80 -2.76
N LEU A 236 22.79 0.66 -3.14
CA LEU A 236 22.66 -0.52 -2.29
C LEU A 236 23.97 -1.33 -2.30
N THR A 237 24.53 -1.57 -1.12
CA THR A 237 25.63 -2.51 -0.92
C THR A 237 25.13 -3.80 -0.26
N GLU A 238 26.02 -4.65 0.23
CA GLU A 238 25.61 -5.82 1.01
C GLU A 238 24.96 -5.45 2.35
N GLY A 239 25.51 -4.46 3.06
CA GLY A 239 25.14 -4.13 4.44
C GLY A 239 24.50 -2.76 4.65
N GLU A 240 24.45 -1.89 3.63
CA GLU A 240 23.88 -0.55 3.77
C GLU A 240 23.38 0.05 2.46
N ALA A 241 22.63 1.14 2.56
CA ALA A 241 22.30 2.04 1.46
C ALA A 241 23.17 3.30 1.61
N LEU A 242 24.11 3.51 0.69
CA LEU A 242 25.02 4.66 0.69
C LEU A 242 24.38 5.85 -0.01
N LEU A 243 24.25 6.99 0.67
CA LEU A 243 23.71 8.21 0.07
C LEU A 243 24.60 8.70 -1.09
N VAL A 244 23.99 8.88 -2.26
CA VAL A 244 24.66 9.35 -3.48
C VAL A 244 24.24 10.78 -3.80
N GLU A 245 22.95 11.08 -3.68
CA GLU A 245 22.38 12.37 -4.07
C GLU A 245 21.17 12.70 -3.21
N GLU A 246 20.95 13.99 -2.98
CA GLU A 246 19.73 14.49 -2.39
C GLU A 246 19.09 15.59 -3.24
N ALA A 247 17.77 15.62 -3.25
CA ALA A 247 17.00 16.63 -3.96
C ALA A 247 15.72 17.02 -3.19
N CYS A 248 15.07 18.10 -3.60
CA CYS A 248 13.73 18.45 -3.14
C CYS A 248 12.72 18.10 -4.24
N LEU A 249 11.72 17.28 -3.90
CA LEU A 249 10.65 16.91 -4.81
C LEU A 249 9.61 18.03 -4.90
N THR A 250 9.37 18.47 -6.13
CA THR A 250 8.32 19.43 -6.46
C THR A 250 7.22 18.77 -7.28
N LEU A 251 6.03 19.37 -7.24
CA LEU A 251 4.95 19.03 -8.17
C LEU A 251 5.35 19.43 -9.60
N PRO A 252 4.72 18.86 -10.65
CA PRO A 252 5.07 19.19 -12.05
C PRO A 252 4.97 20.67 -12.42
N ASN A 253 4.20 21.46 -11.65
CA ASN A 253 4.10 22.91 -11.81
C ASN A 253 5.16 23.69 -11.01
N GLY A 254 6.16 23.01 -10.43
CA GLY A 254 7.20 23.59 -9.60
C GLY A 254 6.79 23.89 -8.15
N ALA A 255 5.53 23.65 -7.77
CA ALA A 255 5.08 23.93 -6.41
C ALA A 255 5.67 22.94 -5.38
N PRO A 256 5.98 23.38 -4.14
CA PRO A 256 6.51 22.49 -3.10
C PRO A 256 5.54 21.36 -2.71
N LEU A 257 6.08 20.17 -2.44
CA LEU A 257 5.31 19.02 -1.96
C LEU A 257 5.02 19.14 -0.46
N LYS A 258 3.90 19.78 -0.08
CA LYS A 258 3.60 20.04 1.35
C LYS A 258 2.73 18.99 2.03
N ARG A 259 1.79 18.37 1.30
CA ARG A 259 0.80 17.42 1.86
C ARG A 259 0.45 16.36 0.82
N TYR A 260 0.80 15.13 1.11
CA TYR A 260 0.47 13.96 0.30
C TYR A 260 0.00 12.82 1.22
N ALA A 261 -0.81 11.92 0.67
CA ALA A 261 -1.13 10.67 1.36
C ALA A 261 0.03 9.67 1.21
N SER A 262 0.04 8.60 2.00
CA SER A 262 1.08 7.56 1.96
C SER A 262 1.44 7.17 0.51
N PRO A 263 2.71 7.38 0.10
CA PRO A 263 3.22 6.98 -1.21
C PRO A 263 3.09 5.47 -1.45
N ILE A 264 3.00 5.07 -2.72
CA ILE A 264 2.96 3.66 -3.13
C ILE A 264 4.21 3.34 -3.95
N GLY A 265 5.08 2.46 -3.43
CA GLY A 265 6.28 1.99 -4.12
C GLY A 265 6.03 0.74 -4.98
N ARG A 266 6.27 0.81 -6.29
CA ARG A 266 6.17 -0.34 -7.22
C ARG A 266 7.45 -0.50 -8.02
N GLY A 267 8.37 -1.32 -7.52
CA GLY A 267 9.71 -1.45 -8.11
C GLY A 267 10.33 -0.07 -8.29
N ARG A 268 10.69 0.29 -9.53
CA ARG A 268 11.32 1.57 -9.88
C ARG A 268 10.42 2.80 -9.74
N HIS A 269 9.12 2.65 -9.49
CA HIS A 269 8.17 3.75 -9.48
C HIS A 269 7.73 4.10 -8.06
N LEU A 270 7.67 5.39 -7.75
CA LEU A 270 7.03 5.93 -6.57
C LEU A 270 5.80 6.74 -6.99
N TYR A 271 4.63 6.29 -6.56
CA TYR A 271 3.37 6.97 -6.84
C TYR A 271 2.94 7.83 -5.66
N LEU A 272 2.56 9.07 -5.96
CA LEU A 272 2.19 10.08 -4.99
C LEU A 272 0.81 10.62 -5.29
N ARG A 273 0.02 10.90 -4.25
CA ARG A 273 -1.23 11.64 -4.39
C ARG A 273 -1.29 12.76 -3.36
N GLY A 274 -1.79 13.91 -3.79
CA GLY A 274 -2.07 15.01 -2.87
C GLY A 274 -3.31 14.72 -2.00
N GLY A 275 -3.93 15.78 -1.49
CA GLY A 275 -5.16 15.64 -0.70
C GLY A 275 -6.38 15.10 -1.47
N SER A 276 -6.34 15.11 -2.80
CA SER A 276 -7.38 14.51 -3.64
C SER A 276 -7.04 13.05 -3.97
N PRO A 277 -7.96 12.08 -3.75
CA PRO A 277 -7.73 10.69 -4.14
C PRO A 277 -7.79 10.47 -5.66
N ARG A 278 -8.06 11.52 -6.44
CA ARG A 278 -8.40 11.41 -7.86
C ARG A 278 -7.20 11.45 -8.79
N GLN A 279 -6.07 11.95 -8.32
CA GLN A 279 -4.90 12.17 -9.15
C GLN A 279 -3.67 11.56 -8.49
N TRP A 280 -2.94 10.79 -9.30
CA TRP A 280 -1.64 10.25 -8.94
C TRP A 280 -0.57 10.91 -9.81
N TYR A 281 0.57 11.15 -9.20
CA TYR A 281 1.82 11.56 -9.82
C TYR A 281 2.79 10.38 -9.71
N VAL A 282 3.67 10.23 -10.68
CA VAL A 282 4.69 9.18 -10.67
C VAL A 282 6.07 9.79 -10.77
N MET A 283 6.96 9.33 -9.91
CA MET A 283 8.40 9.51 -10.02
C MET A 283 9.02 8.16 -10.39
N THR A 284 10.00 8.17 -11.28
CA THR A 284 10.70 6.96 -11.70
C THR A 284 12.16 7.07 -11.29
N SER A 285 12.67 6.03 -10.60
CA SER A 285 14.06 5.92 -10.16
C SER A 285 14.98 5.30 -11.21
#